data_AF-A0A180FGM0-F1
#
_entry.id   AF-A0A180FGM0-F1
#
_cell.length_a   1.000
_cell.length_b   1.000
_cell.length_c   1.000
_cell.angle_alpha   90.00
_cell.angle_beta   90.00
_cell.angle_gamma   90.00
#
_symmetry.space_group_name_H-M   'P 1'
#
loop_
_entity.id
_entity.type
_entity.pdbx_description
1 polymer ?
#
loop_
_entity_poly.entity_id
_entity_poly.type
_entity_poly.pdbx_seq_one_letter_code
_entity_poly.pdbx_strand_id
1 'polypeptide(L)'
;MDGRLIAFSTGTIVAFSDDDGLSWRSLPNSPTRNFRSAFVLGSRVIAVGNDEASRPDNIYYSDDKGITWTVAKICPPIGFYISMYYTNGRLFALSYRTSPSSVVFSDDRGETWHLPSTSPPVYKWAAINGF
;
A
#
# COMPACT_ATOMS: atom_id res chain seq x y z
N MET A 1 11.80 20.79 -5.91
CA MET A 1 11.62 19.45 -5.34
C MET A 1 10.64 18.76 -6.26
N ASP A 2 11.02 17.67 -6.91
CA ASP A 2 10.17 16.96 -7.88
C ASP A 2 9.19 16.04 -7.15
N GLY A 3 8.25 16.64 -6.42
CA GLY A 3 7.21 15.94 -5.68
C GLY A 3 6.09 15.48 -6.61
N ARG A 4 6.13 14.23 -7.06
CA ARG A 4 4.97 13.63 -7.75
C ARG A 4 3.93 13.20 -6.73
N LEU A 5 2.68 13.62 -6.93
CA LEU A 5 1.53 13.08 -6.21
C LEU A 5 0.95 11.88 -6.97
N ILE A 6 0.39 10.94 -6.22
CA ILE A 6 -0.29 9.75 -6.75
C ILE A 6 -1.64 9.59 -6.06
N ALA A 7 -2.68 9.35 -6.83
CA ALA A 7 -4.02 9.08 -6.35
C ALA A 7 -4.56 7.79 -6.95
N PHE A 8 -5.33 7.04 -6.17
CA PHE A 8 -5.90 5.75 -6.56
C PHE A 8 -7.42 5.83 -6.51
N SER A 9 -8.10 5.39 -7.57
CA SER A 9 -9.55 5.27 -7.57
C SER A 9 -10.00 3.90 -7.04
N THR A 10 -11.23 3.85 -6.53
CA THR A 10 -11.99 2.61 -6.46
C THR A 10 -12.37 2.23 -7.89
N GLY A 11 -11.74 1.21 -8.47
CA GLY A 11 -11.99 0.81 -9.86
C GLY A 11 -10.92 1.27 -10.87
N THR A 12 -9.65 0.96 -10.60
CA THR A 12 -8.59 0.73 -11.61
C THR A 12 -7.75 1.91 -12.12
N ILE A 13 -8.03 3.15 -11.73
CA ILE A 13 -7.28 4.31 -12.24
C ILE A 13 -6.26 4.80 -11.21
N VAL A 14 -5.00 4.84 -11.63
CA VAL A 14 -3.95 5.62 -10.96
C VAL A 14 -3.80 6.97 -11.68
N ALA A 15 -3.95 8.06 -10.92
CA ALA A 15 -3.75 9.42 -11.39
C ALA A 15 -2.50 10.02 -10.75
N PHE A 16 -1.84 10.90 -11.51
CA PHE A 16 -0.59 11.53 -11.11
C PHE A 16 -0.68 13.03 -11.30
N SER A 17 -0.04 13.75 -10.39
CA SER A 17 0.28 15.17 -10.57
C SER A 17 1.78 15.35 -10.45
N ASP A 18 2.32 16.13 -11.38
CA ASP A 18 3.72 16.54 -11.42
C ASP A 18 3.87 18.04 -11.05
N ASP A 19 2.78 18.67 -10.59
CA ASP A 19 2.64 20.11 -10.35
C ASP A 19 1.90 20.41 -9.04
N ASP A 20 2.27 19.71 -7.97
CA ASP A 20 1.73 19.89 -6.62
C ASP A 20 0.19 19.80 -6.51
N GLY A 21 -0.43 19.03 -7.40
CA GLY A 21 -1.86 18.77 -7.43
C GLY A 21 -2.69 19.75 -8.28
N LEU A 22 -2.04 20.68 -8.99
CA LEU A 22 -2.74 21.65 -9.85
C LEU A 22 -3.36 20.99 -11.09
N SER A 23 -2.72 19.97 -11.66
CA SER A 23 -3.25 19.18 -12.76
C SER A 23 -2.99 17.68 -12.56
N TRP A 24 -3.90 16.87 -13.10
CA TRP A 24 -3.89 15.43 -12.93
C TRP A 24 -4.00 14.72 -14.27
N ARG A 25 -3.25 13.64 -14.44
CA ARG A 25 -3.34 12.75 -15.61
C ARG A 25 -3.38 11.30 -15.17
N SER A 26 -4.19 10.50 -15.86
CA SER A 26 -4.17 9.05 -15.72
C SER A 26 -3.02 8.43 -16.51
N LEU A 27 -2.56 7.25 -16.10
CA LEU A 27 -1.70 6.44 -16.96
C LEU A 27 -2.55 5.73 -18.03
N PRO A 28 -2.17 5.81 -19.31
CA PRO A 28 -2.68 4.89 -20.32
C PRO A 28 -2.34 3.47 -19.88
N ASN A 29 -3.34 2.60 -19.75
CA ASN A 29 -3.20 1.21 -19.26
C ASN A 29 -2.83 1.08 -17.78
N SER A 30 -3.39 1.95 -16.93
CA SER A 30 -3.32 1.78 -15.48
C SER A 30 -3.69 0.34 -15.08
N PRO A 31 -2.86 -0.36 -14.29
CA PRO A 31 -3.16 -1.72 -13.88
C PRO A 31 -4.46 -1.74 -13.07
N THR A 32 -5.33 -2.71 -13.37
CA THR A 32 -6.64 -2.85 -12.74
C THR A 32 -6.52 -3.34 -11.31
N ARG A 33 -6.28 -2.40 -10.39
CA ARG A 33 -6.09 -2.66 -8.96
C ARG A 33 -6.95 -1.73 -8.11
N ASN A 34 -7.46 -2.28 -7.02
CA ASN A 34 -8.18 -1.54 -5.98
C ASN A 34 -7.22 -1.25 -4.83
N PHE A 35 -6.27 -0.34 -5.07
CA PHE A 35 -5.40 0.15 -4.01
C PHE A 35 -6.18 1.02 -3.04
N ARG A 36 -5.93 0.83 -1.74
CA ARG A 36 -6.66 1.50 -0.64
C ARG A 36 -5.81 2.49 0.12
N SER A 37 -4.53 2.18 0.23
CA SER A 37 -3.54 3.03 0.88
C SER A 37 -2.20 2.80 0.21
N ALA A 38 -1.36 3.82 0.21
CA ALA A 38 -0.01 3.73 -0.31
C ALA A 38 0.92 4.67 0.44
N PHE A 39 2.21 4.41 0.31
CA PHE A 39 3.28 5.25 0.81
C PHE A 39 4.35 5.43 -0.28
N VAL A 40 4.97 6.62 -0.34
CA VAL A 40 6.02 6.95 -1.30
C VAL A 40 7.36 7.10 -0.58
N LEU A 41 8.36 6.33 -1.01
CA LEU A 41 9.74 6.38 -0.52
C LEU A 41 10.68 6.72 -1.68
N GLY A 42 10.90 8.00 -1.94
CA GLY A 42 11.68 8.46 -3.10
C GLY A 42 10.94 8.14 -4.41
N SER A 43 11.54 7.33 -5.29
CA SER A 43 10.88 6.85 -6.51
C SER A 43 9.96 5.64 -6.29
N ARG A 44 10.09 4.96 -5.14
CA ARG A 44 9.33 3.73 -4.86
C ARG A 44 7.97 4.05 -4.28
N VAL A 45 6.92 3.44 -4.82
CA VAL A 45 5.57 3.46 -4.26
C VAL A 45 5.27 2.08 -3.70
N ILE A 46 4.70 2.03 -2.50
CA ILE A 46 4.22 0.80 -1.88
C ILE A 46 2.73 0.96 -1.64
N ALA A 47 1.92 0.01 -2.06
CA ALA A 47 0.47 0.08 -1.93
C ALA A 47 -0.14 -1.22 -1.42
N VAL A 48 -1.22 -1.08 -0.66
CA VAL A 48 -2.05 -2.19 -0.20
C VAL A 48 -3.34 -2.23 -1.00
N GLY A 49 -3.78 -3.42 -1.41
CA GLY A 49 -4.98 -3.55 -2.22
C GLY A 49 -5.24 -4.98 -2.69
N ASN A 50 -6.07 -5.10 -3.71
CA ASN A 50 -6.14 -6.31 -4.53
C ASN A 50 -6.17 -5.94 -6.02
N ASP A 51 -5.91 -6.92 -6.88
CA ASP A 51 -6.48 -6.86 -8.22
C ASP A 51 -7.91 -7.41 -8.22
N GLU A 52 -8.72 -6.94 -9.17
CA GLU A 52 -10.14 -7.33 -9.26
C GLU A 52 -10.35 -8.84 -9.44
N ALA A 53 -9.32 -9.57 -9.88
CA ALA A 53 -9.35 -11.00 -10.12
C ALA A 53 -8.93 -11.86 -8.91
N SER A 54 -8.09 -11.35 -8.01
CA SER A 54 -7.50 -12.11 -6.91
C SER A 54 -8.01 -11.62 -5.56
N ARG A 55 -8.81 -12.46 -4.91
CA ARG A 55 -8.76 -12.55 -3.45
C ARG A 55 -7.73 -13.63 -3.13
N PRO A 56 -6.75 -13.39 -2.25
CA PRO A 56 -6.74 -12.38 -1.19
C PRO A 56 -6.12 -11.03 -1.58
N ASP A 57 -6.33 -10.03 -0.71
CA ASP A 57 -5.57 -8.78 -0.68
C ASP A 57 -4.07 -9.05 -0.58
N ASN A 58 -3.28 -8.16 -1.19
CA ASN A 58 -1.83 -8.24 -1.19
C ASN A 58 -1.19 -6.85 -1.02
N ILE A 59 0.12 -6.85 -0.87
CA ILE A 59 0.95 -5.66 -0.84
C ILE A 59 1.76 -5.65 -2.13
N TYR A 60 1.84 -4.48 -2.75
CA TYR A 60 2.49 -4.28 -4.04
C TYR A 60 3.49 -3.14 -3.91
N TYR A 61 4.51 -3.16 -4.74
CA TYR A 61 5.43 -2.04 -4.87
C TYR A 61 5.71 -1.72 -6.33
N SER A 62 6.17 -0.50 -6.57
CA SER A 62 6.55 0.01 -7.87
C SER A 62 7.82 0.83 -7.69
N ASP A 63 8.87 0.52 -8.46
CA ASP A 63 10.13 1.27 -8.44
C ASP A 63 10.19 2.36 -9.52
N ASP A 64 9.17 2.44 -10.38
CA ASP A 64 9.06 3.37 -11.51
C ASP A 64 7.95 4.41 -11.32
N LYS A 65 7.75 4.85 -10.07
CA LYS A 65 6.76 5.88 -9.68
C LYS A 65 5.31 5.52 -10.05
N GLY A 66 4.92 4.27 -9.86
CA GLY A 66 3.54 3.79 -10.00
C GLY A 66 3.15 3.35 -11.42
N ILE A 67 4.10 3.22 -12.34
CA ILE A 67 3.83 2.81 -13.74
C ILE A 67 3.64 1.30 -13.82
N THR A 68 4.59 0.53 -13.28
CA THR A 68 4.51 -0.92 -13.17
C THR A 68 4.52 -1.35 -11.71
N TRP A 69 3.88 -2.49 -11.42
CA TRP A 69 3.67 -2.96 -10.05
C TRP A 69 4.07 -4.42 -9.90
N THR A 70 4.82 -4.70 -8.85
CA THR A 70 5.25 -6.04 -8.45
C THR A 70 4.55 -6.43 -7.15
N VAL A 71 4.12 -7.68 -7.05
CA VAL A 71 3.58 -8.24 -5.81
C VAL A 71 4.72 -8.45 -4.81
N ALA A 72 4.52 -8.13 -3.54
CA ALA A 72 5.48 -8.42 -2.49
C ALA A 72 5.81 -9.92 -2.44
N LYS A 73 7.09 -10.26 -2.28
CA LYS A 73 7.58 -11.64 -2.33
C LYS A 73 7.06 -12.46 -1.15
N ILE A 74 6.99 -11.85 0.02
CA ILE A 74 6.42 -12.44 1.23
C ILE A 74 5.36 -11.49 1.74
N CYS A 75 4.14 -11.99 1.82
CA CYS A 75 2.99 -11.25 2.34
C CYS A 75 2.16 -12.20 3.21
N PRO A 76 2.12 -11.99 4.54
CA PRO A 76 1.27 -12.78 5.41
C PRO A 76 -0.20 -12.68 4.96
N PRO A 77 -0.95 -13.80 4.86
CA PRO A 77 -2.34 -13.80 4.39
C PRO A 77 -3.31 -13.34 5.48
N ILE A 78 -3.04 -12.20 6.11
CA ILE A 78 -3.84 -11.65 7.21
C ILE A 78 -5.01 -10.78 6.72
N GLY A 79 -5.48 -11.04 5.51
CA GLY A 79 -6.72 -10.48 4.97
C GLY A 79 -6.59 -9.06 4.44
N PHE A 80 -7.62 -8.26 4.68
CA PHE A 80 -7.91 -7.05 3.91
C PHE A 80 -7.14 -5.83 4.41
N TYR A 81 -6.08 -5.42 3.71
CA TYR A 81 -5.22 -4.31 4.11
C TYR A 81 -5.86 -2.96 3.77
N ILE A 82 -5.87 -2.03 4.72
CA ILE A 82 -6.63 -0.77 4.61
C ILE A 82 -5.83 0.49 4.92
N SER A 83 -4.69 0.38 5.60
CA SER A 83 -3.91 1.53 6.05
C SER A 83 -2.43 1.20 6.09
N MET A 84 -1.61 2.18 5.75
CA MET A 84 -0.15 2.10 5.78
C MET A 84 0.45 3.26 6.55
N TYR A 85 1.60 3.01 7.17
CA TYR A 85 2.40 4.03 7.83
C TYR A 85 3.90 3.73 7.66
N TYR A 86 4.73 4.77 7.67
CA TYR A 86 6.18 4.66 7.60
C TYR A 86 6.81 5.49 8.69
N THR A 87 7.72 4.88 9.46
CA THR A 87 8.51 5.59 10.46
C THR A 87 9.81 4.84 10.73
N ASN A 88 10.87 5.57 11.08
CA ASN A 88 12.15 5.00 11.51
C ASN A 88 12.71 3.93 10.56
N GLY A 89 12.60 4.14 9.24
CA GLY A 89 13.10 3.18 8.25
C GLY A 89 12.17 2.01 7.95
N ARG A 90 11.07 1.83 8.69
CA ARG A 90 10.17 0.67 8.64
C ARG A 90 8.78 1.04 8.15
N LEU A 91 8.24 0.18 7.27
CA LEU A 91 6.86 0.25 6.80
C LEU A 91 5.95 -0.60 7.68
N PHE A 92 4.70 -0.17 7.83
CA PHE A 92 3.65 -0.92 8.49
C PHE A 92 2.39 -0.94 7.62
N ALA A 93 1.66 -2.06 7.65
CA ALA A 93 0.35 -2.19 7.02
C ALA A 93 -0.62 -2.88 7.97
N LEU A 94 -1.86 -2.38 8.00
CA LEU A 94 -2.93 -2.83 8.89
C LEU A 94 -4.03 -3.55 8.10
N SER A 95 -4.49 -4.71 8.59
CA SER A 95 -5.64 -5.42 8.05
C SER A 95 -6.94 -5.13 8.81
N TYR A 96 -8.10 -5.26 8.14
CA TYR A 96 -9.44 -4.98 8.69
C TYR A 96 -10.34 -6.22 8.88
N ARG A 97 -10.18 -7.26 8.04
CA ARG A 97 -11.16 -8.37 7.95
C ARG A 97 -10.69 -9.74 8.43
N THR A 98 -9.49 -9.87 9.00
CA THR A 98 -9.20 -11.10 9.75
C THR A 98 -9.79 -11.02 11.14
N SER A 99 -10.09 -12.18 11.72
CA SER A 99 -10.40 -12.30 13.14
C SER A 99 -9.25 -13.09 13.78
N PRO A 100 -8.28 -12.41 14.43
CA PRO A 100 -8.17 -10.95 14.60
C PRO A 100 -7.55 -10.23 13.40
N SER A 101 -7.89 -8.95 13.20
CA SER A 101 -7.10 -8.07 12.33
C SER A 101 -5.67 -7.96 12.89
N SER A 102 -4.70 -7.62 12.06
CA SER A 102 -3.31 -7.56 12.52
C SER A 102 -2.53 -6.51 11.75
N VAL A 103 -1.34 -6.24 12.26
CA VAL A 103 -0.33 -5.41 11.59
C VAL A 103 0.74 -6.34 11.04
N VAL A 104 1.32 -5.94 9.90
CA VAL A 104 2.58 -6.45 9.38
C VAL A 104 3.55 -5.30 9.22
N PHE A 105 4.85 -5.61 9.23
CA PHE A 105 5.90 -4.63 8.97
C PHE A 105 6.87 -5.12 7.91
N SER A 106 7.57 -4.18 7.30
CA SER A 106 8.65 -4.43 6.33
C SER A 106 9.84 -3.50 6.62
N ASP A 107 11.03 -4.08 6.64
CA ASP A 107 12.32 -3.38 6.78
C ASP A 107 13.06 -3.23 5.44
N ASP A 108 12.53 -3.81 4.37
CA ASP A 108 13.16 -3.90 3.04
C ASP A 108 12.33 -3.17 1.97
N ARG A 109 11.70 -2.06 2.37
CA ARG A 109 10.95 -1.17 1.48
C ARG A 109 9.77 -1.85 0.77
N GLY A 110 9.17 -2.85 1.42
CA GLY A 110 7.92 -3.47 0.99
C GLY A 110 8.09 -4.76 0.18
N GLU A 111 9.31 -5.31 0.08
CA GLU A 111 9.57 -6.57 -0.62
C GLU A 111 9.11 -7.78 0.19
N THR A 112 9.40 -7.77 1.48
CA THR A 112 8.97 -8.81 2.42
C THR A 112 8.29 -8.22 3.64
N TRP A 113 7.27 -8.93 4.11
CA TRP A 113 6.43 -8.50 5.22
C TRP A 113 6.34 -9.58 6.29
N HIS A 114 6.40 -9.14 7.53
CA HIS A 114 6.45 -10.02 8.69
C HIS A 114 5.41 -9.62 9.73
N LEU A 115 4.92 -10.62 10.46
CA LEU A 115 4.12 -10.39 11.66
C LEU A 115 5.02 -9.87 12.79
N PRO A 116 4.55 -8.92 13.62
CA PRO A 116 5.25 -8.55 14.83
C PRO A 116 5.30 -9.72 15.82
N SER A 117 6.27 -9.68 16.75
CA SER A 117 6.34 -10.64 17.86
C SER A 117 5.12 -10.58 18.78
N THR A 118 4.45 -9.44 18.82
CA THR A 118 3.19 -9.24 19.55
C THR A 118 2.23 -8.45 18.68
N SER A 119 1.11 -9.09 18.32
CA SER A 119 0.04 -8.42 17.59
C SER A 119 -0.69 -7.43 18.50
N PRO A 120 -1.23 -6.34 17.94
CA PRO A 120 -2.12 -5.49 18.71
C PRO A 120 -3.37 -6.28 19.19
N PRO A 121 -4.04 -5.86 20.27
CA PRO A 121 -5.15 -6.61 20.88
C PRO A 121 -6.35 -6.79 19.95
N VAL A 122 -7.02 -7.95 19.96
CA VAL A 122 -8.07 -8.31 19.00
C VAL A 122 -9.23 -7.31 18.91
N TYR A 123 -9.16 -6.38 17.95
CA TYR A 123 -10.20 -5.40 17.64
C TYR A 123 -10.34 -5.21 16.12
N LYS A 124 -11.29 -4.37 15.69
CA LYS A 124 -11.39 -3.88 14.30
C LYS A 124 -10.75 -2.50 14.23
N TRP A 125 -9.47 -2.45 13.84
CA TRP A 125 -8.77 -1.18 13.69
C TRP A 125 -9.10 -0.55 12.34
N ALA A 126 -9.09 0.78 12.30
CA ALA A 126 -9.40 1.56 11.10
C ALA A 126 -8.16 2.17 10.44
N ALA A 127 -7.09 2.44 11.21
CA ALA A 127 -5.88 3.07 10.71
C ALA A 127 -4.68 2.78 11.61
N ILE A 128 -3.48 2.91 11.04
CA ILE A 128 -2.20 2.99 11.75
C ILE A 128 -1.55 4.35 11.46
N ASN A 129 -1.15 5.06 12.51
CA ASN A 129 -0.53 6.39 12.45
C ASN A 129 0.54 6.52 13.55
N GLY A 130 1.39 7.54 13.48
CA GLY A 130 2.37 7.88 14.53
C GLY A 130 2.37 9.38 14.84
N PHE A 131 3.04 9.75 15.94
CA PHE A 131 3.21 11.13 16.42
C PHE A 131 4.48 11.78 15.88
#